data_AF-A0A946VDT8-F1
#
_entry.id   AF-A0A946VDT8-F1
#
_cell.length_a   1.000
_cell.length_b   1.000
_cell.length_c   1.000
_cell.angle_alpha   90.00
_cell.angle_beta   90.00
_cell.angle_gamma   90.00
#
_symmetry.space_group_name_H-M   'P 1'
#
loop_
_entity.id
_entity.type
_entity.pdbx_description
1 polymer ?
#
loop_
_entity_poly.entity_id
_entity_poly.type
_entity_poly.pdbx_seq_one_letter_code
_entity_poly.pdbx_strand_id
1 'polypeptide(L)'
;IFRDRTYLIGDLVNSTPVTSSTENFFYEDLPGGEGSSYASYLASKITKFKSGSNFFNIVYVGSNDGMLHAFQDTYDTAPSDAGKEIFSYIPSHIHPKLENLTKPNYNHEYFVNATPHVADAYISSAWRTMLVGAFGAGAKGLYALNITDPKNFAVSDVMWEFKEDSDVTNGSGEIGYVLTSPQVVRLKNNKWGVVFGNGYNSTSQQARLFILDAADGSIMKVINTGVGSFASPNGLSEPILVDVDLDGIVDRAYAGDLHGKMWKFDLSSASASNWKVAFDSVGDGSGTPIPLFSATDANGVQQTITSRPSIAYNPDGGFNVIFGTGKYLEIGDNIIPGNPAQNSVYSVNDNNAAITSGRSALVQQEILAEQDEYDDNGTPADTSDDVLTNRVRITSSNTVNYASKNGWFMDLLAPDGPDTGSDPDPYGERVIARPLTRFGRAIFTTYTPSASPCDGGGISLLMDLDALSGARLGESVFDVNGDGFIDANDLVLYNSTGTVASGIFITGTLGPPAIISASGGTSEYRIISGIDGTIQNVEVSVDPRSIGRQSWRQLQ
;
A
#
# COMPACT_ATOMS: atom_id res chain seq x y z
N ILE A 1 -6.23 -8.33 41.18
CA ILE A 1 -5.70 -9.47 40.38
C ILE A 1 -5.41 -8.90 39.01
N PHE A 2 -4.19 -9.06 38.52
CA PHE A 2 -3.83 -8.64 37.16
C PHE A 2 -3.85 -9.84 36.22
N ARG A 3 -4.02 -9.58 34.93
CA ARG A 3 -3.86 -10.58 33.87
C ARG A 3 -2.39 -10.98 33.75
N ASP A 4 -2.11 -12.28 33.65
CA ASP A 4 -0.77 -12.76 33.30
C ASP A 4 -0.54 -12.56 31.79
N ARG A 5 0.60 -11.98 31.43
CA ARG A 5 1.06 -11.87 30.03
C ARG A 5 1.95 -13.05 29.67
N THR A 6 1.65 -13.72 28.57
CA THR A 6 2.48 -14.81 28.02
C THR A 6 3.63 -14.29 27.14
N TYR A 7 3.52 -13.06 26.63
CA TYR A 7 4.50 -12.42 25.75
C TYR A 7 4.84 -11.00 26.23
N LEU A 8 6.08 -10.59 25.99
CA LEU A 8 6.61 -9.27 26.37
C LEU A 8 6.10 -8.14 25.47
N ILE A 9 6.00 -8.41 24.16
CA ILE A 9 5.42 -7.50 23.17
C ILE A 9 3.92 -7.79 23.00
N GLY A 10 3.14 -6.77 22.70
CA GLY A 10 1.77 -6.92 22.22
C GLY A 10 1.71 -7.59 20.86
N ASP A 11 0.52 -8.04 20.47
CA ASP A 11 0.27 -8.55 19.12
C ASP A 11 0.44 -7.46 18.07
N LEU A 12 0.98 -7.86 16.91
CA LEU A 12 1.16 -7.03 15.73
C LEU A 12 0.07 -7.42 14.72
N VAL A 13 -0.91 -6.55 14.48
CA VAL A 13 -2.06 -6.90 13.63
C VAL A 13 -1.98 -6.24 12.26
N ASN A 14 -1.95 -4.92 12.21
CA ASN A 14 -1.92 -4.14 10.96
C ASN A 14 -0.60 -3.37 10.79
N SER A 15 0.27 -3.33 11.80
CA SER A 15 1.57 -2.68 11.71
C SER A 15 2.61 -3.63 11.13
N THR A 16 3.03 -3.35 9.90
CA THR A 16 4.22 -3.96 9.29
C THR A 16 5.48 -3.32 9.88
N PRO A 17 6.53 -4.10 10.22
CA PRO A 17 7.81 -3.54 10.61
C PRO A 17 8.44 -2.71 9.49
N VAL A 18 9.04 -1.57 9.83
CA VAL A 18 9.81 -0.73 8.88
C VAL A 18 11.23 -0.56 9.36
N THR A 19 12.18 -0.53 8.42
CA THR A 19 13.59 -0.34 8.73
C THR A 19 14.01 1.11 8.55
N SER A 20 15.01 1.53 9.33
CA SER A 20 15.82 2.70 9.03
C SER A 20 17.30 2.37 9.19
N SER A 21 18.09 2.75 8.20
CA SER A 21 19.55 2.69 8.27
C SER A 21 20.22 3.71 7.37
N THR A 22 20.50 3.34 6.12
CA THR A 22 21.29 4.11 5.17
C THR A 22 20.52 4.39 3.89
N GLU A 23 19.18 4.46 3.99
CA GLU A 23 18.32 4.79 2.87
C GLU A 23 18.77 6.14 2.28
N ASN A 24 19.01 6.12 0.96
CA ASN A 24 19.23 7.32 0.17
C ASN A 24 17.91 7.66 -0.53
N PHE A 25 17.36 8.82 -0.21
CA PHE A 25 16.13 9.32 -0.82
C PHE A 25 16.40 10.19 -2.07
N PHE A 26 17.66 10.27 -2.51
CA PHE A 26 18.12 11.04 -3.67
C PHE A 26 17.84 12.55 -3.57
N TYR A 27 17.78 13.07 -2.35
CA TYR A 27 17.50 14.48 -2.10
C TYR A 27 18.67 15.41 -2.44
N GLU A 28 19.83 14.90 -2.87
CA GLU A 28 20.91 15.71 -3.45
C GLU A 28 20.49 16.52 -4.67
N ASP A 29 19.44 16.08 -5.39
CA ASP A 29 18.92 16.75 -6.57
C ASP A 29 17.88 17.84 -6.22
N LEU A 30 17.48 17.99 -4.95
CA LEU A 30 16.62 19.09 -4.50
C LEU A 30 17.30 20.45 -4.66
N PRO A 31 16.54 21.53 -4.91
CA PRO A 31 17.11 22.86 -5.10
C PRO A 31 17.71 23.45 -3.80
N GLY A 32 18.73 24.29 -3.95
CA GLY A 32 19.23 25.16 -2.88
C GLY A 32 20.06 24.49 -1.79
N GLY A 33 19.99 25.05 -0.58
CA GLY A 33 20.81 24.62 0.58
C GLY A 33 20.45 23.23 1.11
N GLU A 34 19.19 22.80 0.96
CA GLU A 34 18.75 21.47 1.39
C GLU A 34 19.42 20.37 0.56
N GLY A 35 19.31 20.42 -0.78
CA GLY A 35 19.89 19.39 -1.64
C GLY A 35 21.41 19.39 -1.61
N SER A 36 22.05 20.57 -1.68
CA SER A 36 23.51 20.67 -1.61
C SER A 36 24.12 20.16 -0.28
N SER A 37 23.35 20.12 0.81
CA SER A 37 23.82 19.59 2.10
C SER A 37 23.46 18.11 2.34
N TYR A 38 22.60 17.51 1.51
CA TYR A 38 22.09 16.15 1.74
C TYR A 38 23.19 15.08 1.67
N ALA A 39 24.11 15.18 0.70
CA ALA A 39 25.22 14.22 0.59
C ALA A 39 26.10 14.15 1.85
N SER A 40 26.32 15.30 2.51
CA SER A 40 27.05 15.37 3.78
C SER A 40 26.27 14.73 4.92
N TYR A 41 24.95 14.95 4.95
CA TYR A 41 24.07 14.33 5.92
C TYR A 41 23.98 12.80 5.73
N LEU A 42 23.82 12.32 4.49
CA LEU A 42 23.80 10.88 4.17
C LEU A 42 25.11 10.20 4.59
N ALA A 43 26.27 10.84 4.36
CA ALA A 43 27.55 10.34 4.83
C ALA A 43 27.63 10.26 6.37
N SER A 44 27.05 11.24 7.07
CA SER A 44 26.90 11.22 8.54
C SER A 44 25.98 10.08 8.99
N LYS A 45 24.82 9.91 8.34
CA LYS A 45 23.83 8.85 8.62
C LYS A 45 24.50 7.48 8.46
N ILE A 46 25.15 7.23 7.33
CA ILE A 46 25.93 6.01 7.05
C ILE A 46 26.95 5.72 8.16
N THR A 47 27.68 6.73 8.63
CA THR A 47 28.68 6.55 9.70
C THR A 47 28.03 6.11 11.03
N LYS A 48 26.82 6.59 11.35
CA LYS A 48 26.10 6.22 12.58
C LYS A 48 25.58 4.78 12.56
N PHE A 49 25.18 4.31 11.38
CA PHE A 49 24.69 2.93 11.18
C PHE A 49 25.81 1.93 10.87
N LYS A 50 27.06 2.26 11.23
CA LYS A 50 28.22 1.39 11.09
C LYS A 50 28.82 0.98 12.43
N SER A 51 29.30 -0.25 12.48
CA SER A 51 30.20 -0.75 13.52
C SER A 51 31.39 -1.43 12.83
N GLY A 52 32.53 -0.71 12.77
CA GLY A 52 33.66 -1.11 11.92
C GLY A 52 33.27 -1.08 10.44
N SER A 53 33.42 -2.21 9.75
CA SER A 53 33.03 -2.37 8.33
C SER A 53 31.57 -2.79 8.14
N ASN A 54 30.85 -3.15 9.22
CA ASN A 54 29.51 -3.71 9.15
C ASN A 54 28.45 -2.62 9.32
N PHE A 55 27.29 -2.84 8.69
CA PHE A 55 26.11 -1.98 8.83
C PHE A 55 25.05 -2.66 9.68
N PHE A 56 24.22 -1.89 10.38
CA PHE A 56 23.06 -2.40 11.10
C PHE A 56 21.82 -1.58 10.77
N ASN A 57 20.63 -2.16 10.95
CA ASN A 57 19.35 -1.49 10.78
C ASN A 57 18.67 -1.31 12.14
N ILE A 58 17.78 -0.33 12.24
CA ILE A 58 16.76 -0.31 13.29
C ILE A 58 15.42 -0.65 12.67
N VAL A 59 14.73 -1.61 13.28
CA VAL A 59 13.38 -2.04 12.92
C VAL A 59 12.39 -1.38 13.86
N TYR A 60 11.41 -0.66 13.31
CA TYR A 60 10.35 0.00 14.05
C TYR A 60 9.02 -0.69 13.78
N VAL A 61 8.23 -0.90 14.84
CA VAL A 61 6.91 -1.51 14.70
C VAL A 61 5.97 -1.01 15.80
N GLY A 62 4.73 -0.68 15.43
CA GLY A 62 3.66 -0.39 16.37
C GLY A 62 3.04 -1.69 16.91
N SER A 63 2.76 -1.73 18.21
CA SER A 63 2.19 -2.91 18.87
C SER A 63 0.93 -2.58 19.70
N ASN A 64 0.04 -3.56 19.83
CA ASN A 64 -1.18 -3.45 20.63
C ASN A 64 -0.93 -3.54 22.15
N ASP A 65 0.32 -3.49 22.61
CA ASP A 65 0.62 -3.09 24.00
C ASP A 65 0.75 -1.56 24.18
N GLY A 66 0.53 -0.81 23.10
CA GLY A 66 0.43 0.65 23.08
C GLY A 66 1.73 1.38 22.82
N MET A 67 2.78 0.64 22.46
CA MET A 67 4.09 1.21 22.14
C MET A 67 4.38 1.15 20.64
N LEU A 68 5.15 2.13 20.17
CA LEU A 68 6.08 1.90 19.07
C LEU A 68 7.37 1.33 19.68
N HIS A 69 7.85 0.21 19.15
CA HIS A 69 9.12 -0.39 19.54
C HIS A 69 10.19 -0.11 18.47
N ALA A 70 11.44 0.06 18.91
CA ALA A 70 12.61 0.15 18.05
C ALA A 70 13.60 -0.95 18.42
N PHE A 71 13.84 -1.88 17.50
CA PHE A 71 14.75 -3.02 17.68
C PHE A 71 15.99 -2.84 16.83
N GLN A 72 17.17 -3.11 17.39
CA GLN A 72 18.39 -3.18 16.61
C GLN A 72 18.46 -4.53 15.89
N ASP A 73 18.58 -4.48 14.57
CA ASP A 73 18.97 -5.60 13.74
C ASP A 73 20.50 -5.76 13.78
N THR A 74 21.03 -6.97 13.63
CA THR A 74 22.49 -7.22 13.63
C THR A 74 22.94 -7.95 12.38
N TYR A 75 24.12 -7.59 11.91
CA TYR A 75 24.77 -8.15 10.73
C TYR A 75 25.23 -9.62 10.86
N ASP A 76 25.37 -10.18 12.07
CA ASP A 76 26.04 -11.47 12.30
C ASP A 76 25.19 -12.45 13.11
N THR A 77 25.36 -13.74 12.80
CA THR A 77 24.84 -14.96 13.44
C THR A 77 25.17 -15.13 14.93
N ALA A 78 25.74 -14.09 15.58
CA ALA A 78 26.05 -14.05 17.00
C ALA A 78 25.11 -13.07 17.75
N PRO A 79 24.30 -13.56 18.71
CA PRO A 79 23.02 -12.96 19.10
C PRO A 79 23.06 -11.78 20.11
N SER A 80 24.21 -11.15 20.41
CA SER A 80 24.28 -10.28 21.61
C SER A 80 23.41 -9.02 21.55
N ASP A 81 23.14 -8.48 20.36
CA ASP A 81 22.26 -7.31 20.16
C ASP A 81 21.16 -7.53 19.11
N ALA A 82 21.03 -8.76 18.56
CA ALA A 82 20.02 -9.08 17.54
C ALA A 82 18.61 -9.03 18.14
N GLY A 83 17.73 -8.20 17.59
CA GLY A 83 16.38 -8.03 18.13
C GLY A 83 16.35 -7.35 19.49
N LYS A 84 17.45 -6.70 19.91
CA LYS A 84 17.50 -5.93 21.15
C LYS A 84 16.70 -4.65 20.99
N GLU A 85 15.76 -4.43 21.90
CA GLU A 85 15.03 -3.17 21.98
C GLU A 85 15.98 -2.04 22.43
N ILE A 86 16.06 -0.97 21.63
CA ILE A 86 16.89 0.21 21.93
C ILE A 86 16.08 1.34 22.56
N PHE A 87 14.81 1.50 22.18
CA PHE A 87 13.85 2.34 22.87
C PHE A 87 12.42 1.90 22.52
N SER A 88 11.47 2.35 23.33
CA SER A 88 10.04 2.31 23.02
C SER A 88 9.41 3.68 23.28
N TYR A 89 8.36 3.98 22.53
CA TYR A 89 7.62 5.24 22.66
C TYR A 89 6.13 4.94 22.88
N ILE A 90 5.58 5.52 23.95
CA ILE A 90 4.15 5.44 24.28
C ILE A 90 3.52 6.79 23.94
N PRO A 91 2.63 6.85 22.94
CA PRO A 91 1.93 8.09 22.66
C PRO A 91 0.99 8.50 23.81
N SER A 92 0.91 9.80 24.08
CA SER A 92 0.13 10.35 25.19
C SER A 92 -1.36 10.06 25.05
N HIS A 93 -1.86 10.00 23.81
CA HIS A 93 -3.26 9.68 23.51
C HIS A 93 -3.61 8.21 23.80
N ILE A 94 -2.62 7.32 23.80
CA ILE A 94 -2.76 5.89 24.08
C ILE A 94 -2.57 5.60 25.57
N HIS A 95 -1.72 6.37 26.26
CA HIS A 95 -1.37 6.16 27.66
C HIS A 95 -2.56 5.89 28.61
N PRO A 96 -3.69 6.63 28.56
CA PRO A 96 -4.83 6.37 29.45
C PRO A 96 -5.48 4.99 29.28
N LYS A 97 -5.28 4.32 28.14
CA LYS A 97 -5.85 3.00 27.85
C LYS A 97 -5.00 1.84 28.38
N LEU A 98 -3.72 2.08 28.72
CA LEU A 98 -2.79 1.01 29.10
C LEU A 98 -3.22 0.23 30.33
N GLU A 99 -4.00 0.84 31.23
CA GLU A 99 -4.57 0.14 32.39
C GLU A 99 -5.48 -1.05 31.97
N ASN A 100 -6.10 -0.99 30.79
CA ASN A 100 -6.99 -2.03 30.28
C ASN A 100 -6.23 -3.35 30.08
N LEU A 101 -4.96 -3.30 29.66
CA LEU A 101 -4.11 -4.48 29.44
C LEU A 101 -3.88 -5.31 30.71
N THR A 102 -4.08 -4.69 31.89
CA THR A 102 -3.90 -5.33 33.19
C THR A 102 -5.15 -6.05 33.69
N LYS A 103 -6.32 -5.79 33.09
CA LYS A 103 -7.62 -6.29 33.56
C LYS A 103 -7.74 -7.81 33.30
N PRO A 104 -8.12 -8.65 34.28
CA PRO A 104 -8.28 -10.09 34.09
C PRO A 104 -9.27 -10.49 32.99
N ASN A 105 -10.28 -9.65 32.76
CA ASN A 105 -11.30 -9.81 31.72
C ASN A 105 -11.01 -8.95 30.47
N TYR A 106 -9.73 -8.66 30.20
CA TYR A 106 -9.31 -7.95 28.99
C TYR A 106 -9.88 -8.63 27.74
N ASN A 107 -10.63 -7.87 26.96
CA ASN A 107 -10.95 -8.19 25.59
C ASN A 107 -9.98 -7.43 24.70
N HIS A 108 -9.63 -8.01 23.55
CA HIS A 108 -8.68 -7.39 22.64
C HIS A 108 -9.11 -5.97 22.26
N GLU A 109 -8.22 -5.01 22.47
CA GLU A 109 -8.35 -3.62 22.05
C GLU A 109 -7.16 -3.28 21.17
N TYR A 110 -7.38 -2.42 20.18
CA TYR A 110 -6.29 -1.86 19.39
C TYR A 110 -5.63 -0.69 20.11
N PHE A 111 -4.31 -0.56 20.00
CA PHE A 111 -3.54 0.56 20.56
C PHE A 111 -2.73 1.28 19.48
N VAL A 112 -1.45 0.99 19.30
CA VAL A 112 -0.63 1.53 18.21
C VAL A 112 -0.56 0.44 17.14
N ASN A 113 -1.29 0.62 16.03
CA ASN A 113 -1.52 -0.48 15.09
C ASN A 113 -1.39 -0.08 13.61
N ALA A 114 -0.94 1.12 13.27
CA ALA A 114 -0.65 1.47 11.88
C ALA A 114 0.86 1.37 11.60
N THR A 115 1.21 0.91 10.40
CA THR A 115 2.60 0.90 9.91
C THR A 115 3.18 2.32 9.90
N PRO A 116 4.27 2.59 10.64
CA PRO A 116 4.91 3.90 10.62
C PRO A 116 5.64 4.13 9.30
N HIS A 117 5.91 5.39 8.97
CA HIS A 117 6.68 5.80 7.81
C HIS A 117 8.00 6.43 8.24
N VAL A 118 9.08 6.08 7.56
CA VAL A 118 10.41 6.66 7.77
C VAL A 118 10.84 7.43 6.53
N ALA A 119 11.27 8.67 6.71
CA ALA A 119 11.85 9.48 5.64
C ALA A 119 12.87 10.47 6.20
N ASP A 120 13.80 10.92 5.36
CA ASP A 120 14.62 12.09 5.68
C ASP A 120 13.84 13.37 5.33
N ALA A 121 13.98 14.42 6.16
CA ALA A 121 13.35 15.72 5.95
C ALA A 121 14.28 16.86 6.38
N TYR A 122 14.22 17.98 5.66
CA TYR A 122 15.02 19.18 5.96
C TYR A 122 14.21 20.18 6.79
N ILE A 123 14.45 20.19 8.10
CA ILE A 123 13.65 20.94 9.08
C ILE A 123 14.55 21.87 9.87
N SER A 124 14.16 23.15 9.96
CA SER A 124 14.92 24.17 10.68
C SER A 124 16.39 24.23 10.26
N SER A 125 16.64 24.20 8.94
CA SER A 125 17.97 24.23 8.32
C SER A 125 18.88 23.03 8.61
N ALA A 126 18.31 21.89 9.02
CA ALA A 126 19.05 20.65 9.24
C ALA A 126 18.27 19.44 8.72
N TRP A 127 19.01 18.48 8.16
CA TRP A 127 18.47 17.17 7.80
C TRP A 127 18.21 16.32 9.04
N ARG A 128 17.06 15.64 9.06
CA ARG A 128 16.64 14.71 10.11
C ARG A 128 16.05 13.47 9.46
N THR A 129 16.26 12.29 10.06
CA THR A 129 15.46 11.11 9.75
C THR A 129 14.26 11.14 10.68
N MET A 130 13.07 11.23 10.11
CA MET A 130 11.80 11.25 10.83
C MET A 130 11.12 9.89 10.75
N LEU A 131 10.43 9.55 11.83
CA LEU A 131 9.43 8.50 11.87
C LEU A 131 8.09 9.14 12.17
N VAL A 132 7.09 8.90 11.33
CA VAL A 132 5.71 9.32 11.56
C VAL A 132 4.81 8.10 11.63
N GLY A 133 4.06 7.95 12.72
CA GLY A 133 3.11 6.85 12.89
C GLY A 133 1.71 7.37 13.12
N ALA A 134 0.71 6.63 12.65
CA ALA A 134 -0.67 6.78 13.07
C ALA A 134 -0.97 5.80 14.22
N PHE A 135 -1.97 6.11 15.04
CA PHE A 135 -2.41 5.17 16.07
C PHE A 135 -3.13 3.94 15.48
N GLY A 136 -3.57 3.98 14.23
CA GLY A 136 -4.36 2.90 13.66
C GLY A 136 -5.75 2.86 14.28
N ALA A 137 -6.25 1.67 14.57
CA ALA A 137 -7.58 1.49 15.15
C ALA A 137 -7.67 1.84 16.64
N GLY A 138 -6.54 2.07 17.32
CA GLY A 138 -6.55 2.34 18.75
C GLY A 138 -6.92 3.76 19.12
N ALA A 139 -6.65 4.75 18.28
CA ALA A 139 -7.09 6.12 18.49
C ALA A 139 -7.05 6.96 17.21
N LYS A 140 -7.55 8.20 17.26
CA LYS A 140 -7.60 9.12 16.12
C LYS A 140 -6.46 10.12 16.22
N GLY A 141 -5.42 9.94 15.41
CA GLY A 141 -4.25 10.81 15.45
C GLY A 141 -2.96 10.16 14.96
N LEU A 142 -1.92 10.99 14.98
CA LEU A 142 -0.57 10.69 14.53
C LEU A 142 0.44 11.17 15.58
N TYR A 143 1.67 10.69 15.45
CA TYR A 143 2.83 11.15 16.20
C TYR A 143 4.06 11.19 15.28
N ALA A 144 5.02 12.06 15.59
CA ALA A 144 6.28 12.16 14.88
C ALA A 144 7.48 12.16 15.83
N LEU A 145 8.50 11.39 15.45
CA LEU A 145 9.74 11.22 16.18
C LEU A 145 10.93 11.56 15.28
N ASN A 146 11.95 12.18 15.85
CA ASN A 146 13.25 12.36 15.24
C ASN A 146 14.13 11.13 15.52
N ILE A 147 14.30 10.25 14.55
CA ILE A 147 15.10 9.03 14.68
C ILE A 147 16.47 9.16 14.00
N THR A 148 17.01 10.37 13.90
CA THR A 148 18.34 10.64 13.31
C THR A 148 19.49 9.99 14.09
N ASP A 149 19.29 9.71 15.39
CA ASP A 149 20.24 8.98 16.24
C ASP A 149 19.49 8.07 17.21
N PRO A 150 18.97 6.93 16.73
CA PRO A 150 18.03 6.12 17.50
C PRO A 150 18.68 5.47 18.74
N LYS A 151 20.01 5.32 18.77
CA LYS A 151 20.75 4.79 19.94
C LYS A 151 20.80 5.76 21.11
N ASN A 152 20.67 7.06 20.83
CA ASN A 152 20.69 8.13 21.82
C ASN A 152 19.34 8.85 21.89
N PHE A 153 18.25 8.15 21.55
CA PHE A 153 16.91 8.70 21.52
C PHE A 153 16.52 9.29 22.89
N ALA A 154 16.03 10.52 22.89
CA ALA A 154 15.67 11.25 24.10
C ALA A 154 14.28 11.91 23.98
N VAL A 155 13.78 12.46 25.09
CA VAL A 155 12.49 13.20 25.12
C VAL A 155 12.48 14.35 24.10
N SER A 156 13.62 14.99 23.85
CA SER A 156 13.76 16.05 22.83
C SER A 156 13.59 15.57 21.39
N ASP A 157 13.61 14.26 21.15
CA ASP A 157 13.38 13.66 19.84
C ASP A 157 11.89 13.36 19.58
N VAL A 158 11.02 13.50 20.58
CA VAL A 158 9.57 13.52 20.35
C VAL A 158 9.21 14.87 19.75
N MET A 159 8.81 14.89 18.48
CA MET A 159 8.60 16.13 17.73
C MET A 159 7.22 16.70 18.04
N TRP A 160 6.17 15.91 17.83
CA TRP A 160 4.78 16.32 18.05
C TRP A 160 3.82 15.12 18.05
N GLU A 161 2.63 15.35 18.61
CA GLU A 161 1.46 14.48 18.45
C GLU A 161 0.30 15.29 17.89
N PHE A 162 -0.38 14.75 16.89
CA PHE A 162 -1.58 15.32 16.29
C PHE A 162 -2.79 14.47 16.64
N LYS A 163 -3.84 15.09 17.18
CA LYS A 163 -5.02 14.40 17.74
C LYS A 163 -6.28 15.18 17.39
N GLU A 164 -7.45 14.56 17.52
CA GLU A 164 -8.72 15.17 17.10
C GLU A 164 -9.01 16.56 17.74
N ASP A 165 -8.42 16.87 18.89
CA ASP A 165 -8.58 18.13 19.62
C ASP A 165 -7.37 19.09 19.53
N SER A 166 -6.36 18.80 18.69
CA SER A 166 -5.11 19.60 18.62
C SER A 166 -5.29 20.99 18.00
N ASP A 167 -6.16 21.13 17.00
CA ASP A 167 -6.43 22.37 16.28
C ASP A 167 -7.87 22.37 15.76
N VAL A 168 -8.81 22.43 16.69
CA VAL A 168 -10.25 22.37 16.38
C VAL A 168 -10.69 23.52 15.47
N THR A 169 -9.99 24.65 15.50
CA THR A 169 -10.24 25.81 14.64
C THR A 169 -9.97 25.54 13.17
N ASN A 170 -8.96 24.71 12.87
CA ASN A 170 -8.58 24.34 11.51
C ASN A 170 -9.02 22.93 11.12
N GLY A 171 -9.90 22.31 11.91
CA GLY A 171 -10.57 21.05 11.55
C GLY A 171 -9.85 19.79 12.00
N SER A 172 -9.03 19.83 13.06
CA SER A 172 -8.42 18.60 13.63
C SER A 172 -9.46 17.54 13.99
N GLY A 173 -10.68 17.94 14.36
CA GLY A 173 -11.78 17.02 14.66
C GLY A 173 -12.25 16.18 13.46
N GLU A 174 -11.78 16.50 12.25
CA GLU A 174 -12.11 15.76 11.03
C GLU A 174 -11.13 14.60 10.74
N ILE A 175 -10.15 14.38 11.62
CA ILE A 175 -9.35 13.16 11.61
C ILE A 175 -10.16 11.98 12.15
N GLY A 176 -10.04 10.83 11.49
CA GLY A 176 -10.60 9.54 11.90
C GLY A 176 -9.51 8.57 12.34
N TYR A 177 -9.83 7.28 12.29
CA TYR A 177 -8.88 6.19 12.46
C TYR A 177 -8.06 6.06 11.17
N VAL A 178 -6.81 6.55 11.22
CA VAL A 178 -5.85 6.43 10.13
C VAL A 178 -5.18 5.07 10.25
N LEU A 179 -5.67 4.10 9.47
CA LEU A 179 -5.20 2.71 9.48
C LEU A 179 -3.96 2.48 8.60
N THR A 180 -3.56 3.49 7.84
CA THR A 180 -2.51 3.43 6.83
C THR A 180 -1.31 4.29 7.23
N SER A 181 -0.26 4.25 6.42
CA SER A 181 0.99 4.96 6.71
C SER A 181 0.95 6.42 6.23
N PRO A 182 1.14 7.42 7.12
CA PRO A 182 1.28 8.83 6.72
C PRO A 182 2.61 9.07 6.00
N GLN A 183 2.64 9.89 4.95
CA GLN A 183 3.85 10.06 4.12
C GLN A 183 4.53 11.40 4.38
N VAL A 184 5.85 11.39 4.58
CA VAL A 184 6.67 12.61 4.77
C VAL A 184 7.28 13.00 3.43
N VAL A 185 6.98 14.20 2.95
CA VAL A 185 7.38 14.65 1.61
C VAL A 185 7.77 16.13 1.55
N ARG A 186 8.48 16.51 0.50
CA ARG A 186 8.73 17.91 0.13
C ARG A 186 7.57 18.46 -0.70
N LEU A 187 7.07 19.66 -0.34
CA LEU A 187 5.88 20.29 -0.96
C LEU A 187 6.24 21.62 -1.65
N LYS A 188 5.50 22.04 -2.69
CA LYS A 188 5.81 23.27 -3.47
C LYS A 188 5.81 24.58 -2.67
N ASN A 189 5.30 24.59 -1.44
CA ASN A 189 5.34 25.74 -0.53
C ASN A 189 6.68 25.91 0.23
N ASN A 190 7.74 25.21 -0.19
CA ASN A 190 9.07 25.23 0.44
C ASN A 190 9.13 24.66 1.86
N LYS A 191 8.21 23.75 2.17
CA LYS A 191 8.20 23.03 3.44
C LYS A 191 8.17 21.51 3.22
N TRP A 192 8.60 20.81 4.24
CA TRP A 192 8.35 19.38 4.41
C TRP A 192 6.99 19.21 5.11
N GLY A 193 6.20 18.26 4.64
CA GLY A 193 4.87 18.00 5.19
C GLY A 193 4.57 16.52 5.36
N VAL A 194 3.60 16.24 6.22
CA VAL A 194 3.02 14.92 6.42
C VAL A 194 1.67 14.87 5.73
N VAL A 195 1.53 14.01 4.72
CA VAL A 195 0.32 13.89 3.90
C VAL A 195 -0.35 12.53 4.12
N PHE A 196 -1.66 12.55 4.38
CA PHE A 196 -2.44 11.34 4.65
C PHE A 196 -3.93 11.56 4.38
N GLY A 197 -4.65 10.48 4.07
CA GLY A 197 -6.10 10.48 4.09
C GLY A 197 -6.60 10.51 5.53
N ASN A 198 -7.72 11.18 5.80
CA ASN A 198 -8.23 11.37 7.15
C ASN A 198 -8.63 10.08 7.87
N GLY A 199 -8.66 8.95 7.16
CA GLY A 199 -9.10 7.69 7.72
C GLY A 199 -10.61 7.69 7.98
N TYR A 200 -11.05 6.75 8.79
CA TYR A 200 -12.47 6.39 8.89
C TYR A 200 -13.08 6.83 10.22
N ASN A 201 -14.40 6.98 10.26
CA ASN A 201 -15.13 7.39 11.48
C ASN A 201 -14.74 8.79 12.00
N SER A 202 -14.52 9.75 11.09
CA SER A 202 -14.28 11.16 11.41
C SER A 202 -15.56 11.87 11.89
N THR A 203 -15.44 13.05 12.51
CA THR A 203 -16.61 13.76 13.08
C THR A 203 -17.71 14.02 12.04
N SER A 204 -17.38 14.57 10.86
CA SER A 204 -18.38 14.79 9.80
C SER A 204 -18.64 13.56 8.92
N GLN A 205 -17.86 12.48 9.10
CA GLN A 205 -17.88 11.28 8.27
C GLN A 205 -17.62 11.56 6.78
N GLN A 206 -16.86 12.62 6.48
CA GLN A 206 -16.45 13.00 5.13
C GLN A 206 -15.01 12.59 4.83
N ALA A 207 -14.74 12.25 3.56
CA ALA A 207 -13.39 11.98 3.09
C ALA A 207 -12.59 13.28 2.91
N ARG A 208 -11.37 13.32 3.46
CA ARG A 208 -10.50 14.50 3.41
C ARG A 208 -9.04 14.11 3.27
N LEU A 209 -8.27 14.92 2.54
CA LEU A 209 -6.81 14.85 2.52
C LEU A 209 -6.24 15.85 3.55
N PHE A 210 -5.40 15.37 4.45
CA PHE A 210 -4.68 16.19 5.43
C PHE A 210 -3.26 16.43 4.97
N ILE A 211 -2.78 17.66 5.15
CA ILE A 211 -1.38 18.06 5.01
C ILE A 211 -0.97 18.83 6.26
N LEU A 212 -0.06 18.26 7.04
CA LEU A 212 0.53 18.86 8.24
C LEU A 212 1.95 19.34 7.96
N ASP A 213 2.44 20.31 8.75
CA ASP A 213 3.85 20.66 8.80
C ASP A 213 4.67 19.58 9.49
N ALA A 214 5.70 19.07 8.81
CA ALA A 214 6.54 18.02 9.37
C ALA A 214 7.32 18.51 10.61
N ALA A 215 7.58 19.81 10.74
CA ALA A 215 8.34 20.37 11.84
C ALA A 215 7.57 20.35 13.18
N ASP A 216 6.28 20.69 13.16
CA ASP A 216 5.50 20.95 14.37
C ASP A 216 4.10 20.31 14.39
N GLY A 217 3.70 19.63 13.32
CA GLY A 217 2.40 18.96 13.22
C GLY A 217 1.22 19.91 13.00
N SER A 218 1.45 21.21 12.79
CA SER A 218 0.39 22.18 12.50
C SER A 218 -0.29 21.91 11.16
N ILE A 219 -1.59 22.20 11.07
CA ILE A 219 -2.35 21.99 9.84
C ILE A 219 -1.92 23.03 8.79
N MET A 220 -1.34 22.59 7.67
CA MET A 220 -1.14 23.44 6.50
C MET A 220 -2.43 23.53 5.68
N LYS A 221 -3.10 22.39 5.49
CA LYS A 221 -4.31 22.30 4.68
C LYS A 221 -5.09 21.02 5.01
N VAL A 222 -6.42 21.17 5.01
CA VAL A 222 -7.36 20.04 4.93
C VAL A 222 -8.19 20.25 3.66
N ILE A 223 -8.13 19.30 2.73
CA ILE A 223 -8.90 19.34 1.49
C ILE A 223 -10.11 18.44 1.65
N ASN A 224 -11.31 19.02 1.67
CA ASN A 224 -12.57 18.28 1.78
C ASN A 224 -13.08 17.87 0.39
N THR A 225 -13.43 16.60 0.22
CA THR A 225 -14.08 16.12 -1.02
C THR A 225 -15.57 16.45 -1.06
N GLY A 226 -16.17 16.75 0.10
CA GLY A 226 -17.61 16.98 0.25
C GLY A 226 -18.45 15.69 0.24
N VAL A 227 -17.81 14.52 0.15
CA VAL A 227 -18.50 13.22 0.08
C VAL A 227 -18.43 12.49 1.42
N GLY A 228 -19.61 12.14 1.94
CA GLY A 228 -19.80 11.42 3.20
C GLY A 228 -20.74 12.16 4.15
N SER A 229 -21.36 11.41 5.05
CA SER A 229 -22.25 11.92 6.10
C SER A 229 -22.45 10.87 7.20
N PHE A 230 -23.09 11.23 8.32
CA PHE A 230 -23.47 10.26 9.34
C PHE A 230 -24.34 9.10 8.83
N ALA A 231 -25.20 9.35 7.83
CA ALA A 231 -26.07 8.32 7.25
C ALA A 231 -25.38 7.46 6.18
N SER A 232 -24.27 7.95 5.63
CA SER A 232 -23.45 7.25 4.64
C SER A 232 -21.98 7.58 4.92
N PRO A 233 -21.37 6.92 5.92
CA PRO A 233 -20.04 7.27 6.38
C PRO A 233 -18.97 7.07 5.30
N ASN A 234 -18.03 8.01 5.24
CA ASN A 234 -16.91 7.97 4.31
C ASN A 234 -15.59 8.30 5.02
N GLY A 235 -14.48 8.03 4.35
CA GLY A 235 -13.14 8.33 4.80
C GLY A 235 -12.15 8.09 3.67
N LEU A 236 -11.09 8.90 3.62
CA LEU A 236 -10.08 8.81 2.56
C LEU A 236 -9.00 7.79 2.95
N SER A 237 -8.65 6.89 2.03
CA SER A 237 -7.58 5.90 2.19
C SER A 237 -6.18 6.50 2.01
N GLU A 238 -5.13 5.67 2.07
CA GLU A 238 -3.74 6.13 1.88
C GLU A 238 -3.55 6.75 0.48
N PRO A 239 -3.04 7.99 0.39
CA PRO A 239 -2.74 8.59 -0.90
C PRO A 239 -1.45 8.00 -1.51
N ILE A 240 -1.36 7.99 -2.83
CA ILE A 240 -0.06 8.04 -3.52
C ILE A 240 0.25 9.48 -3.90
N LEU A 241 1.48 9.90 -3.63
CA LEU A 241 1.98 11.23 -3.95
C LEU A 241 2.85 11.13 -5.20
N VAL A 242 2.66 12.09 -6.12
CA VAL A 242 3.30 12.09 -7.43
C VAL A 242 4.01 13.40 -7.65
N ASP A 243 5.30 13.28 -7.94
CA ASP A 243 6.17 14.30 -8.50
C ASP A 243 6.15 14.11 -10.04
N VAL A 244 5.63 15.11 -10.75
CA VAL A 244 5.38 15.04 -12.19
C VAL A 244 6.59 15.56 -12.97
N ASP A 245 7.30 16.55 -12.43
CA ASP A 245 8.47 17.17 -13.08
C ASP A 245 9.81 16.57 -12.64
N LEU A 246 9.79 15.57 -11.75
CA LEU A 246 10.94 14.83 -11.23
C LEU A 246 11.94 15.73 -10.51
N ASP A 247 11.45 16.79 -9.85
CA ASP A 247 12.27 17.74 -9.09
C ASP A 247 12.41 17.37 -7.59
N GLY A 248 11.84 16.23 -7.18
CA GLY A 248 11.80 15.75 -5.81
C GLY A 248 10.68 16.39 -4.96
N ILE A 249 9.78 17.16 -5.57
CA ILE A 249 8.71 17.90 -4.89
C ILE A 249 7.35 17.40 -5.38
N VAL A 250 6.47 17.08 -4.44
CA VAL A 250 5.14 16.55 -4.76
C VAL A 250 4.26 17.61 -5.42
N ASP A 251 3.65 17.24 -6.55
CA ASP A 251 2.69 18.05 -7.30
C ASP A 251 1.25 17.62 -7.10
N ARG A 252 1.01 16.32 -6.90
CA ARG A 252 -0.32 15.73 -6.94
C ARG A 252 -0.44 14.58 -5.96
N ALA A 253 -1.67 14.30 -5.56
CA ALA A 253 -2.00 13.10 -4.80
C ALA A 253 -3.21 12.37 -5.42
N TYR A 254 -3.24 11.05 -5.32
CA TYR A 254 -4.41 10.23 -5.63
C TYR A 254 -4.78 9.36 -4.44
N ALA A 255 -6.06 9.29 -4.10
CA ALA A 255 -6.54 8.47 -3.00
C ALA A 255 -7.98 8.00 -3.24
N GLY A 256 -8.25 6.77 -2.81
CA GLY A 256 -9.59 6.19 -2.81
C GLY A 256 -10.39 6.58 -1.57
N ASP A 257 -11.70 6.36 -1.61
CA ASP A 257 -12.57 6.47 -0.44
C ASP A 257 -13.56 5.31 -0.32
N LEU A 258 -14.31 5.27 0.79
CA LEU A 258 -15.26 4.19 1.06
C LEU A 258 -16.45 4.14 0.08
N HIS A 259 -16.73 5.25 -0.60
CA HIS A 259 -17.77 5.39 -1.62
C HIS A 259 -17.26 5.07 -3.04
N GLY A 260 -16.04 4.52 -3.15
CA GLY A 260 -15.47 4.10 -4.42
C GLY A 260 -15.02 5.26 -5.31
N LYS A 261 -14.75 6.43 -4.74
CA LYS A 261 -14.25 7.56 -5.50
C LYS A 261 -12.72 7.55 -5.49
N MET A 262 -12.11 7.55 -6.69
CA MET A 262 -10.68 7.81 -6.84
C MET A 262 -10.48 9.31 -7.06
N TRP A 263 -9.98 10.00 -6.04
CA TRP A 263 -9.75 11.44 -6.06
C TRP A 263 -8.38 11.78 -6.62
N LYS A 264 -8.28 12.92 -7.29
CA LYS A 264 -7.03 13.59 -7.63
C LYS A 264 -6.98 14.92 -6.87
N PHE A 265 -5.88 15.19 -6.20
CA PHE A 265 -5.62 16.45 -5.52
C PHE A 265 -4.48 17.19 -6.20
N ASP A 266 -4.65 18.49 -6.41
CA ASP A 266 -3.64 19.39 -6.95
C ASP A 266 -2.89 20.07 -5.80
N LEU A 267 -1.60 19.79 -5.69
CA LEU A 267 -0.66 20.32 -4.70
C LEU A 267 0.45 21.18 -5.36
N SER A 268 0.33 21.49 -6.65
CA SER A 268 1.38 22.14 -7.45
C SER A 268 1.60 23.63 -7.14
N SER A 269 0.67 24.27 -6.44
CA SER A 269 0.79 25.68 -6.04
C SER A 269 1.76 25.89 -4.89
N ALA A 270 2.61 26.92 -4.98
CA ALA A 270 3.44 27.36 -3.86
C ALA A 270 2.64 27.90 -2.66
N SER A 271 1.38 28.32 -2.87
CA SER A 271 0.47 28.66 -1.78
C SER A 271 -0.43 27.47 -1.44
N ALA A 272 -0.34 26.99 -0.20
CA ALA A 272 -1.16 25.89 0.32
C ALA A 272 -2.67 26.21 0.31
N SER A 273 -3.05 27.49 0.32
CA SER A 273 -4.45 27.91 0.20
C SER A 273 -5.10 27.42 -1.10
N ASN A 274 -4.32 27.30 -2.17
CA ASN A 274 -4.79 26.95 -3.51
C ASN A 274 -4.80 25.45 -3.77
N TRP A 275 -4.27 24.64 -2.84
CA TRP A 275 -4.38 23.19 -2.94
C TRP A 275 -5.84 22.76 -2.81
N LYS A 276 -6.27 21.86 -3.69
CA LYS A 276 -7.70 21.49 -3.84
C LYS A 276 -7.86 20.13 -4.50
N VAL A 277 -9.09 19.64 -4.54
CA VAL A 277 -9.46 18.57 -5.49
C VAL A 277 -9.26 19.12 -6.91
N ALA A 278 -8.62 18.33 -7.77
CA ALA A 278 -8.19 18.78 -9.09
C ALA A 278 -9.34 19.02 -10.07
N PHE A 279 -10.50 18.39 -9.83
CA PHE A 279 -11.68 18.51 -10.68
C PHE A 279 -12.90 18.98 -9.90
N ASP A 280 -13.74 19.77 -10.55
CA ASP A 280 -15.01 20.23 -10.01
C ASP A 280 -16.09 20.31 -11.10
N SER A 281 -17.34 20.49 -10.69
CA SER A 281 -18.52 20.47 -11.57
C SER A 281 -18.57 21.58 -12.64
N VAL A 282 -17.77 22.64 -12.53
CA VAL A 282 -17.78 23.78 -13.46
C VAL A 282 -16.42 24.05 -14.12
N GLY A 283 -15.34 23.40 -13.67
CA GLY A 283 -14.01 23.40 -14.28
C GLY A 283 -13.13 24.62 -13.96
N ASP A 284 -13.53 25.48 -13.03
CA ASP A 284 -12.81 26.71 -12.67
C ASP A 284 -12.27 26.74 -11.22
N GLY A 285 -12.49 25.68 -10.45
CA GLY A 285 -12.12 25.57 -9.04
C GLY A 285 -13.18 26.03 -8.05
N SER A 286 -14.34 26.51 -8.48
CA SER A 286 -15.43 26.98 -7.61
C SER A 286 -16.60 26.00 -7.47
N GLY A 287 -16.63 24.96 -8.31
CA GLY A 287 -17.70 23.95 -8.33
C GLY A 287 -17.65 22.96 -7.17
N THR A 288 -18.62 22.05 -7.18
CA THR A 288 -18.60 20.89 -6.29
C THR A 288 -17.46 19.96 -6.72
N PRO A 289 -16.59 19.51 -5.80
CA PRO A 289 -15.51 18.58 -6.12
C PRO A 289 -16.03 17.31 -6.80
N ILE A 290 -15.33 16.85 -7.85
CA ILE A 290 -15.61 15.58 -8.52
C ILE A 290 -14.35 14.71 -8.55
N PRO A 291 -14.49 13.38 -8.48
CA PRO A 291 -13.34 12.47 -8.51
C PRO A 291 -12.77 12.33 -9.93
N LEU A 292 -11.55 11.79 -10.03
CA LEU A 292 -11.00 11.32 -11.31
C LEU A 292 -11.84 10.18 -11.87
N PHE A 293 -12.26 9.23 -11.01
CA PHE A 293 -13.07 8.09 -11.39
C PHE A 293 -13.99 7.65 -10.24
N SER A 294 -15.14 7.05 -10.59
CA SER A 294 -16.05 6.42 -9.63
C SER A 294 -16.14 4.92 -9.92
N ALA A 295 -15.60 4.09 -9.02
CA ALA A 295 -15.67 2.64 -9.10
C ALA A 295 -17.07 2.16 -8.73
N THR A 296 -17.71 1.48 -9.68
CA THR A 296 -18.98 0.81 -9.50
C THR A 296 -18.94 -0.56 -10.14
N ASP A 297 -19.76 -1.50 -9.68
CA ASP A 297 -20.00 -2.76 -10.38
C ASP A 297 -20.78 -2.56 -11.69
N ALA A 298 -21.08 -3.65 -12.39
CA ALA A 298 -21.86 -3.61 -13.63
C ALA A 298 -23.30 -3.08 -13.44
N ASN A 299 -23.84 -3.15 -12.22
CA ASN A 299 -25.17 -2.67 -11.84
C ASN A 299 -25.16 -1.22 -11.30
N GLY A 300 -23.99 -0.57 -11.24
CA GLY A 300 -23.83 0.78 -10.72
C GLY A 300 -23.72 0.87 -9.19
N VAL A 301 -23.54 -0.25 -8.49
CA VAL A 301 -23.29 -0.29 -7.04
C VAL A 301 -21.85 0.17 -6.77
N GLN A 302 -21.66 1.08 -5.83
CA GLN A 302 -20.35 1.61 -5.49
C GLN A 302 -19.43 0.53 -4.91
N GLN A 303 -18.15 0.56 -5.29
CA GLN A 303 -17.13 -0.37 -4.82
C GLN A 303 -16.09 0.38 -3.98
N THR A 304 -16.04 0.09 -2.68
CA THR A 304 -15.14 0.73 -1.71
C THR A 304 -13.67 0.61 -2.12
N ILE A 305 -12.86 1.66 -1.90
CA ILE A 305 -11.41 1.64 -2.14
C ILE A 305 -10.68 1.91 -0.83
N THR A 306 -10.01 0.89 -0.28
CA THR A 306 -9.26 1.01 0.99
C THR A 306 -7.75 0.93 0.83
N SER A 307 -7.27 0.43 -0.32
CA SER A 307 -5.85 0.30 -0.61
C SER A 307 -5.27 1.60 -1.19
N ARG A 308 -3.96 1.80 -1.01
CA ARG A 308 -3.22 2.85 -1.71
C ARG A 308 -3.16 2.53 -3.21
N PRO A 309 -3.44 3.48 -4.12
CA PRO A 309 -3.21 3.28 -5.54
C PRO A 309 -1.70 3.19 -5.88
N SER A 310 -1.38 2.61 -7.02
CA SER A 310 -0.05 2.70 -7.66
C SER A 310 -0.14 3.53 -8.95
N ILE A 311 1.03 3.93 -9.47
CA ILE A 311 1.13 4.80 -10.64
C ILE A 311 2.03 4.14 -11.68
N ALA A 312 1.57 4.12 -12.93
CA ALA A 312 2.37 3.79 -14.11
C ALA A 312 2.40 4.99 -15.07
N TYR A 313 3.59 5.37 -15.55
CA TYR A 313 3.72 6.38 -16.59
C TYR A 313 3.10 5.88 -17.90
N ASN A 314 2.26 6.70 -18.52
CA ASN A 314 1.67 6.38 -19.80
C ASN A 314 2.39 7.14 -20.93
N PRO A 315 3.07 6.45 -21.86
CA PRO A 315 3.74 7.08 -23.00
C PRO A 315 2.79 7.89 -23.91
N ASP A 316 1.51 7.54 -23.95
CA ASP A 316 0.48 8.26 -24.71
C ASP A 316 -0.04 9.50 -23.97
N GLY A 317 0.47 9.76 -22.76
CA GLY A 317 0.24 10.96 -21.96
C GLY A 317 -0.42 10.66 -20.60
N GLY A 318 0.08 11.33 -19.56
CA GLY A 318 -0.46 11.25 -18.21
C GLY A 318 0.05 10.04 -17.42
N PHE A 319 -0.78 9.60 -16.47
CA PHE A 319 -0.46 8.50 -15.58
C PHE A 319 -1.64 7.56 -15.45
N ASN A 320 -1.36 6.27 -15.54
CA ASN A 320 -2.29 5.23 -15.14
C ASN A 320 -2.30 5.10 -13.62
N VAL A 321 -3.44 5.40 -13.01
CA VAL A 321 -3.72 5.21 -11.58
C VAL A 321 -4.32 3.83 -11.41
N ILE A 322 -3.56 2.91 -10.82
CA ILE A 322 -3.95 1.51 -10.62
C ILE A 322 -4.41 1.31 -9.18
N PHE A 323 -5.60 0.74 -8.99
CA PHE A 323 -6.18 0.52 -7.67
C PHE A 323 -7.14 -0.65 -7.69
N GLY A 324 -7.33 -1.27 -6.53
CA GLY A 324 -8.30 -2.33 -6.35
C GLY A 324 -9.41 -1.94 -5.39
N THR A 325 -10.56 -2.60 -5.52
CA THR A 325 -11.71 -2.36 -4.65
C THR A 325 -11.88 -3.49 -3.63
N GLY A 326 -12.50 -3.14 -2.51
CA GLY A 326 -12.71 -4.00 -1.36
C GLY A 326 -12.47 -3.28 -0.05
N LYS A 327 -12.88 -3.95 1.04
CA LYS A 327 -12.50 -3.57 2.40
C LYS A 327 -12.28 -4.79 3.28
N TYR A 328 -11.44 -4.58 4.29
CA TYR A 328 -11.19 -5.52 5.38
C TYR A 328 -10.80 -4.71 6.63
N LEU A 329 -11.75 -3.93 7.14
CA LEU A 329 -11.52 -2.89 8.14
C LEU A 329 -12.41 -3.04 9.38
N GLU A 330 -13.59 -3.65 9.24
CA GLU A 330 -14.58 -3.76 10.32
C GLU A 330 -15.00 -5.20 10.60
N ILE A 331 -15.57 -5.41 11.79
CA ILE A 331 -16.12 -6.70 12.18
C ILE A 331 -17.20 -7.11 11.16
N GLY A 332 -17.07 -8.31 10.62
CA GLY A 332 -17.96 -8.83 9.58
C GLY A 332 -17.35 -8.81 8.17
N ASP A 333 -16.27 -8.06 7.92
CA ASP A 333 -15.58 -8.11 6.63
C ASP A 333 -14.93 -9.45 6.33
N ASN A 334 -14.67 -10.25 7.38
CA ASN A 334 -14.20 -11.62 7.33
C ASN A 334 -15.28 -12.65 6.96
N ILE A 335 -16.53 -12.22 6.84
CA ILE A 335 -17.66 -13.09 6.49
C ILE A 335 -18.04 -12.82 5.04
N ILE A 336 -18.08 -13.88 4.23
CA ILE A 336 -18.62 -13.83 2.88
C ILE A 336 -20.15 -14.02 2.98
N PRO A 337 -20.97 -13.02 2.64
CA PRO A 337 -22.43 -13.17 2.66
C PRO A 337 -22.89 -14.04 1.49
N GLY A 338 -24.13 -14.53 1.53
CA GLY A 338 -24.69 -15.35 0.43
C GLY A 338 -24.83 -14.64 -0.93
N ASN A 339 -24.69 -13.30 -0.95
CA ASN A 339 -24.55 -12.50 -2.17
C ASN A 339 -23.40 -11.51 -1.98
N PRO A 340 -22.16 -11.92 -2.26
CA PRO A 340 -20.98 -11.07 -2.07
C PRO A 340 -20.99 -9.86 -2.99
N ALA A 341 -20.42 -8.75 -2.52
CA ALA A 341 -20.18 -7.61 -3.38
C ALA A 341 -19.14 -7.97 -4.45
N GLN A 342 -19.42 -7.60 -5.70
CA GLN A 342 -18.45 -7.70 -6.79
C GLN A 342 -17.36 -6.64 -6.59
N ASN A 343 -16.09 -7.07 -6.55
CA ASN A 343 -14.94 -6.18 -6.56
C ASN A 343 -14.20 -6.24 -7.88
N SER A 344 -13.36 -5.24 -8.13
CA SER A 344 -12.63 -5.10 -9.38
C SER A 344 -11.26 -4.47 -9.13
N VAL A 345 -10.36 -4.66 -10.08
CA VAL A 345 -9.12 -3.90 -10.21
C VAL A 345 -9.28 -2.94 -11.38
N TYR A 346 -8.81 -1.72 -11.21
CA TYR A 346 -8.88 -0.66 -12.20
C TYR A 346 -7.49 -0.10 -12.48
N SER A 347 -7.30 0.35 -13.70
CA SER A 347 -6.21 1.26 -14.10
C SER A 347 -6.82 2.35 -14.95
N VAL A 348 -6.82 3.58 -14.45
CA VAL A 348 -7.44 4.72 -15.12
C VAL A 348 -6.38 5.75 -15.47
N ASN A 349 -6.32 6.15 -16.75
CA ASN A 349 -5.36 7.13 -17.23
C ASN A 349 -5.83 8.56 -16.92
N ASP A 350 -5.16 9.21 -15.99
CA ASP A 350 -5.31 10.64 -15.76
C ASP A 350 -4.54 11.44 -16.83
N ASN A 351 -5.27 11.89 -17.83
CA ASN A 351 -4.80 12.87 -18.81
C ASN A 351 -5.40 14.28 -18.54
N ASN A 352 -5.45 14.67 -17.26
CA ASN A 352 -6.01 15.94 -16.77
C ASN A 352 -7.50 16.15 -17.06
N ALA A 353 -8.28 15.06 -17.11
CA ALA A 353 -9.73 15.10 -17.23
C ALA A 353 -10.36 14.02 -16.36
N ALA A 354 -11.49 14.36 -15.71
CA ALA A 354 -12.29 13.38 -14.98
C ALA A 354 -12.97 12.40 -15.94
N ILE A 355 -12.99 11.12 -15.57
CA ILE A 355 -13.57 10.02 -16.35
C ILE A 355 -15.00 9.79 -15.85
N THR A 356 -15.97 10.49 -16.45
CA THR A 356 -17.38 10.50 -15.99
C THR A 356 -18.23 9.40 -16.61
N SER A 357 -17.79 8.78 -17.70
CA SER A 357 -18.50 7.67 -18.36
C SER A 357 -18.28 6.31 -17.68
N GLY A 358 -17.53 6.26 -16.57
CA GLY A 358 -17.30 5.03 -15.81
C GLY A 358 -16.66 3.92 -16.66
N ARG A 359 -17.12 2.68 -16.46
CA ARG A 359 -16.58 1.47 -17.10
C ARG A 359 -16.58 1.52 -18.63
N SER A 360 -17.48 2.26 -19.27
CA SER A 360 -17.53 2.31 -20.75
C SER A 360 -16.31 3.02 -21.36
N ALA A 361 -15.60 3.86 -20.58
CA ALA A 361 -14.32 4.45 -20.99
C ALA A 361 -13.15 3.47 -20.88
N LEU A 362 -13.32 2.32 -20.27
CA LEU A 362 -12.26 1.36 -20.00
C LEU A 362 -12.39 0.13 -20.92
N VAL A 363 -11.30 -0.63 -21.04
CA VAL A 363 -11.28 -1.96 -21.62
C VAL A 363 -11.42 -3.00 -20.51
N GLN A 364 -12.34 -3.95 -20.67
CA GLN A 364 -12.49 -5.04 -19.73
C GLN A 364 -11.42 -6.11 -19.96
N GLN A 365 -10.81 -6.57 -18.87
CA GLN A 365 -10.08 -7.81 -18.79
C GLN A 365 -10.94 -8.84 -18.06
N GLU A 366 -10.81 -10.10 -18.47
CA GLU A 366 -11.61 -11.21 -17.96
C GLU A 366 -10.69 -12.26 -17.35
N ILE A 367 -11.15 -12.87 -16.25
CA ILE A 367 -10.57 -14.09 -15.72
C ILE A 367 -11.14 -15.23 -16.58
N LEU A 368 -10.26 -15.91 -17.32
CA LEU A 368 -10.65 -16.89 -18.34
C LEU A 368 -10.68 -18.32 -17.82
N ALA A 369 -9.80 -18.63 -16.86
CA ALA A 369 -9.71 -19.95 -16.23
C ALA A 369 -8.92 -19.87 -14.92
N GLU A 370 -9.26 -20.78 -14.02
CA GLU A 370 -8.47 -21.15 -12.86
C GLU A 370 -8.32 -22.67 -12.87
N GLN A 371 -7.09 -23.16 -12.76
CA GLN A 371 -6.81 -24.58 -12.96
C GLN A 371 -5.65 -25.03 -12.06
N ASP A 372 -5.75 -26.28 -11.61
CA ASP A 372 -4.72 -26.98 -10.85
C ASP A 372 -3.78 -27.68 -11.84
N GLU A 373 -2.46 -27.56 -11.65
CA GLU A 373 -1.53 -27.93 -12.72
C GLU A 373 -0.76 -29.23 -12.51
N TYR A 374 -0.47 -29.65 -11.27
CA TYR A 374 0.35 -30.85 -11.03
C TYR A 374 -0.19 -31.75 -9.92
N ASP A 375 -0.22 -33.05 -10.20
CA ASP A 375 -0.29 -34.10 -9.18
C ASP A 375 1.07 -34.26 -8.46
N ASP A 376 1.07 -34.96 -7.32
CA ASP A 376 2.27 -35.25 -6.51
C ASP A 376 3.38 -36.05 -7.27
N ASN A 377 3.13 -36.46 -8.53
CA ASN A 377 4.04 -37.23 -9.36
C ASN A 377 4.56 -36.47 -10.60
N GLY A 378 4.28 -35.17 -10.72
CA GLY A 378 4.74 -34.33 -11.85
C GLY A 378 3.99 -34.59 -13.16
N THR A 379 2.75 -35.08 -13.09
CA THR A 379 1.85 -35.24 -14.24
C THR A 379 0.77 -34.14 -14.18
N PRO A 380 0.30 -33.59 -15.33
CA PRO A 380 -0.87 -32.71 -15.34
C PRO A 380 -2.07 -33.40 -14.68
N ALA A 381 -2.61 -32.81 -13.61
CA ALA A 381 -3.54 -33.48 -12.69
C ALA A 381 -4.87 -33.92 -13.32
N ASP A 382 -5.34 -35.12 -12.95
CA ASP A 382 -6.72 -35.60 -13.17
C ASP A 382 -7.55 -35.31 -11.90
N THR A 383 -8.73 -34.74 -12.12
CA THR A 383 -9.67 -34.04 -11.21
C THR A 383 -10.21 -34.78 -9.97
N SER A 384 -9.58 -35.85 -9.47
CA SER A 384 -10.26 -36.72 -8.48
C SER A 384 -9.61 -37.00 -7.13
N ASP A 385 -8.33 -36.68 -6.83
CA ASP A 385 -7.82 -36.92 -5.45
C ASP A 385 -6.44 -36.30 -5.08
N ASP A 386 -6.04 -35.13 -5.58
CA ASP A 386 -4.66 -34.64 -5.37
C ASP A 386 -4.48 -33.43 -4.44
N VAL A 387 -3.37 -33.48 -3.70
CA VAL A 387 -2.81 -32.37 -2.91
C VAL A 387 -2.24 -31.33 -3.88
N LEU A 388 -2.70 -30.08 -3.75
CA LEU A 388 -2.33 -28.96 -4.61
C LEU A 388 -0.85 -28.59 -4.47
N THR A 389 -0.11 -28.49 -5.57
CA THR A 389 1.24 -27.87 -5.58
C THR A 389 1.25 -26.48 -6.20
N ASN A 390 0.52 -26.20 -7.30
CA ASN A 390 0.35 -24.85 -7.87
C ASN A 390 -0.99 -24.72 -8.63
N ARG A 391 -1.95 -23.95 -8.08
CA ARG A 391 -3.14 -23.50 -8.81
C ARG A 391 -2.84 -22.16 -9.48
N VAL A 392 -3.25 -22.00 -10.73
CA VAL A 392 -2.96 -20.81 -11.55
C VAL A 392 -4.23 -20.11 -12.02
N ARG A 393 -4.09 -18.83 -12.39
CA ARG A 393 -5.14 -18.03 -13.01
C ARG A 393 -4.69 -17.52 -14.38
N ILE A 394 -5.54 -17.66 -15.39
CA ILE A 394 -5.33 -17.12 -16.73
C ILE A 394 -6.31 -15.98 -16.97
N THR A 395 -5.81 -14.86 -17.48
CA THR A 395 -6.61 -13.69 -17.83
C THR A 395 -6.56 -13.39 -19.32
N SER A 396 -7.45 -12.54 -19.80
CA SER A 396 -7.48 -12.07 -21.19
C SER A 396 -6.24 -11.24 -21.55
N SER A 397 -5.98 -11.13 -22.85
CA SER A 397 -4.88 -10.33 -23.40
C SER A 397 -5.41 -9.13 -24.21
N ASN A 398 -6.51 -8.52 -23.77
CA ASN A 398 -7.13 -7.41 -24.50
C ASN A 398 -6.22 -6.18 -24.43
N THR A 399 -5.98 -5.53 -25.57
CA THR A 399 -5.13 -4.33 -25.63
C THR A 399 -5.95 -3.06 -25.40
N VAL A 400 -5.29 -2.01 -24.88
CA VAL A 400 -5.92 -0.70 -24.68
C VAL A 400 -5.43 0.26 -25.76
N ASN A 401 -6.38 0.89 -26.48
CA ASN A 401 -6.10 2.00 -27.37
C ASN A 401 -6.41 3.33 -26.66
N TYR A 402 -5.37 4.05 -26.24
CA TYR A 402 -5.51 5.31 -25.51
C TYR A 402 -6.03 6.50 -26.33
N ALA A 403 -6.21 6.33 -27.65
CA ALA A 403 -6.91 7.32 -28.46
C ALA A 403 -8.43 7.32 -28.21
N SER A 404 -9.00 6.24 -27.68
CA SER A 404 -10.45 6.08 -27.46
C SER A 404 -10.85 5.54 -26.10
N LYS A 405 -9.88 5.08 -25.30
CA LYS A 405 -10.09 4.50 -23.97
C LYS A 405 -9.21 5.20 -22.94
N ASN A 406 -9.65 5.17 -21.68
CA ASN A 406 -8.97 5.77 -20.54
C ASN A 406 -8.37 4.73 -19.60
N GLY A 407 -8.07 3.52 -20.08
CA GLY A 407 -7.45 2.46 -19.30
C GLY A 407 -8.24 1.16 -19.32
N TRP A 408 -8.17 0.40 -18.23
CA TRP A 408 -8.73 -0.94 -18.13
C TRP A 408 -9.31 -1.25 -16.75
N PHE A 409 -10.13 -2.29 -16.69
CA PHE A 409 -10.58 -2.88 -15.43
C PHE A 409 -10.67 -4.40 -15.56
N MET A 410 -10.59 -5.10 -14.44
CA MET A 410 -10.81 -6.53 -14.32
C MET A 410 -11.78 -6.77 -13.17
N ASP A 411 -12.89 -7.40 -13.45
CA ASP A 411 -13.80 -7.85 -12.39
C ASP A 411 -13.26 -9.13 -11.75
N LEU A 412 -13.29 -9.19 -10.42
CA LEU A 412 -12.84 -10.34 -9.63
C LEU A 412 -13.99 -11.33 -9.49
N LEU A 413 -14.36 -11.92 -10.64
CA LEU A 413 -15.35 -12.98 -10.74
C LEU A 413 -14.61 -14.26 -11.05
N ALA A 414 -14.75 -15.27 -10.19
CA ALA A 414 -14.12 -16.56 -10.46
C ALA A 414 -14.84 -17.18 -11.67
N PRO A 415 -14.10 -17.80 -12.61
CA PRO A 415 -14.72 -18.53 -13.70
C PRO A 415 -15.50 -19.71 -13.12
N ASP A 416 -16.67 -20.03 -13.69
CA ASP A 416 -17.51 -21.12 -13.21
C ASP A 416 -16.70 -22.40 -13.00
N GLY A 417 -16.85 -23.02 -11.82
CA GLY A 417 -16.46 -24.41 -11.63
C GLY A 417 -17.32 -25.32 -12.52
N PRO A 418 -16.94 -26.59 -12.72
CA PRO A 418 -17.67 -27.52 -13.60
C PRO A 418 -19.16 -27.77 -13.25
N ASP A 419 -19.66 -27.24 -12.13
CA ASP A 419 -21.00 -27.51 -11.58
C ASP A 419 -21.89 -26.27 -11.31
N THR A 420 -21.56 -25.06 -11.78
CA THR A 420 -22.47 -23.88 -11.68
C THR A 420 -22.77 -23.30 -13.05
N GLY A 421 -24.05 -22.98 -13.28
CA GLY A 421 -24.56 -22.68 -14.61
C GLY A 421 -24.21 -21.28 -15.11
N SER A 422 -23.22 -21.19 -16.00
CA SER A 422 -23.07 -20.17 -17.06
C SER A 422 -23.02 -18.69 -16.69
N ASP A 423 -22.91 -18.30 -15.42
CA ASP A 423 -22.72 -16.90 -15.03
C ASP A 423 -21.69 -16.82 -13.89
N PRO A 424 -20.52 -16.18 -14.10
CA PRO A 424 -19.49 -16.11 -13.08
C PRO A 424 -19.95 -15.23 -11.90
N ASP A 425 -20.08 -15.84 -10.71
CA ASP A 425 -20.58 -15.17 -9.50
C ASP A 425 -19.44 -14.48 -8.69
N PRO A 426 -19.75 -13.39 -7.97
CA PRO A 426 -18.79 -12.79 -7.04
C PRO A 426 -18.58 -13.70 -5.81
N TYR A 427 -17.37 -14.20 -5.61
CA TYR A 427 -17.00 -15.04 -4.45
C TYR A 427 -16.46 -14.25 -3.26
N GLY A 428 -16.58 -12.92 -3.26
CA GLY A 428 -16.06 -12.06 -2.19
C GLY A 428 -14.55 -11.80 -2.26
N GLU A 429 -13.91 -12.19 -3.37
CA GLU A 429 -12.56 -11.80 -3.72
C GLU A 429 -12.46 -10.27 -3.80
N ARG A 430 -11.35 -9.71 -3.29
CA ARG A 430 -11.15 -8.27 -3.15
C ARG A 430 -9.66 -7.90 -3.15
N VAL A 431 -9.35 -6.63 -3.40
CA VAL A 431 -7.98 -6.10 -3.31
C VAL A 431 -7.91 -5.06 -2.21
N ILE A 432 -7.25 -5.44 -1.12
CA ILE A 432 -7.11 -4.63 0.11
C ILE A 432 -5.66 -4.20 0.36
N ALA A 433 -4.69 -4.88 -0.26
CA ALA A 433 -3.30 -4.47 -0.31
C ALA A 433 -3.06 -3.47 -1.44
N ARG A 434 -2.06 -2.60 -1.28
CA ARG A 434 -1.66 -1.68 -2.34
C ARG A 434 -1.08 -2.44 -3.55
N PRO A 435 -1.53 -2.16 -4.78
CA PRO A 435 -0.82 -2.62 -5.97
C PRO A 435 0.60 -2.04 -6.02
N LEU A 436 1.48 -2.72 -6.76
CA LEU A 436 2.83 -2.29 -7.06
C LEU A 436 2.97 -2.14 -8.57
N THR A 437 3.67 -1.09 -9.01
CA THR A 437 4.05 -0.91 -10.41
C THR A 437 5.55 -1.06 -10.54
N ARG A 438 6.00 -1.98 -11.40
CA ARG A 438 7.43 -2.25 -11.58
C ARG A 438 7.72 -2.68 -13.01
N PHE A 439 8.65 -2.00 -13.67
CA PHE A 439 9.06 -2.29 -15.06
C PHE A 439 7.88 -2.49 -16.04
N GLY A 440 6.86 -1.66 -15.97
CA GLY A 440 5.67 -1.74 -16.85
C GLY A 440 4.66 -2.82 -16.44
N ARG A 441 4.87 -3.50 -15.33
CA ARG A 441 3.96 -4.50 -14.77
C ARG A 441 3.13 -3.95 -13.60
N ALA A 442 1.89 -4.40 -13.49
CA ALA A 442 1.00 -4.20 -12.35
C ALA A 442 0.95 -5.49 -11.53
N ILE A 443 1.55 -5.45 -10.35
CA ILE A 443 1.67 -6.57 -9.42
C ILE A 443 0.76 -6.31 -8.25
N PHE A 444 -0.16 -7.22 -7.96
CA PHE A 444 -1.09 -7.04 -6.84
C PHE A 444 -1.51 -8.39 -6.27
N THR A 445 -1.91 -8.38 -5.02
CA THR A 445 -2.53 -9.53 -4.37
C THR A 445 -4.03 -9.32 -4.25
N THR A 446 -4.79 -10.35 -4.56
CA THR A 446 -6.21 -10.43 -4.21
C THR A 446 -6.36 -11.32 -2.98
N TYR A 447 -7.49 -11.16 -2.28
CA TYR A 447 -7.78 -11.92 -1.06
C TYR A 447 -9.26 -12.28 -1.00
N THR A 448 -9.53 -13.52 -0.65
CA THR A 448 -10.88 -14.04 -0.40
C THR A 448 -10.89 -14.56 1.04
N PRO A 449 -11.60 -13.90 1.97
CA PRO A 449 -11.63 -14.35 3.36
C PRO A 449 -12.26 -15.73 3.51
N SER A 450 -11.83 -16.49 4.52
CA SER A 450 -12.55 -17.68 4.96
C SER A 450 -13.08 -17.48 6.38
N ALA A 451 -14.34 -17.84 6.59
CA ALA A 451 -14.95 -17.89 7.92
C ALA A 451 -14.56 -19.17 8.69
N SER A 452 -13.94 -20.15 8.02
CA SER A 452 -13.46 -21.38 8.64
C SER A 452 -12.24 -21.08 9.51
N PRO A 453 -12.26 -21.44 10.81
CA PRO A 453 -11.11 -21.25 11.70
C PRO A 453 -9.90 -22.12 11.33
N CYS A 454 -10.08 -23.10 10.42
CA CYS A 454 -9.02 -23.99 9.97
C CYS A 454 -8.27 -23.47 8.73
N ASP A 455 -8.81 -22.49 8.00
CA ASP A 455 -8.32 -22.11 6.66
C ASP A 455 -7.29 -20.97 6.69
N GLY A 456 -6.61 -20.77 7.84
CA GLY A 456 -5.67 -19.66 8.05
C GLY A 456 -6.28 -18.26 8.02
N GLY A 457 -7.55 -18.11 7.62
CA GLY A 457 -8.27 -16.85 7.46
C GLY A 457 -8.61 -16.51 6.01
N GLY A 458 -8.22 -17.31 5.01
CA GLY A 458 -8.59 -17.10 3.60
C GLY A 458 -7.48 -17.43 2.61
N ILE A 459 -7.78 -17.26 1.32
CA ILE A 459 -6.85 -17.52 0.21
C ILE A 459 -6.47 -16.22 -0.49
N SER A 460 -5.28 -16.17 -1.07
CA SER A 460 -4.82 -15.03 -1.86
C SER A 460 -4.32 -15.49 -3.22
N LEU A 461 -4.34 -14.58 -4.19
CA LEU A 461 -3.67 -14.77 -5.47
C LEU A 461 -2.65 -13.66 -5.68
N LEU A 462 -1.47 -14.01 -6.16
CA LEU A 462 -0.50 -13.06 -6.67
C LEU A 462 -0.69 -12.90 -8.18
N MET A 463 -1.02 -11.69 -8.61
CA MET A 463 -1.25 -11.35 -10.02
C MET A 463 -0.09 -10.52 -10.57
N ASP A 464 0.29 -10.76 -11.82
CA ASP A 464 1.26 -9.95 -12.56
C ASP A 464 0.77 -9.73 -14.01
N LEU A 465 0.38 -8.49 -14.31
CA LEU A 465 -0.25 -8.08 -15.58
C LEU A 465 0.49 -6.90 -16.19
N ASP A 466 0.25 -6.62 -17.48
CA ASP A 466 0.72 -5.37 -18.07
C ASP A 466 0.04 -4.16 -17.41
N ALA A 467 0.82 -3.17 -16.93
CA ALA A 467 0.28 -2.06 -16.15
C ALA A 467 -0.66 -1.14 -16.94
N LEU A 468 -0.42 -1.00 -18.24
CA LEU A 468 -1.14 -0.06 -19.10
C LEU A 468 -2.37 -0.69 -19.75
N SER A 469 -2.41 -1.99 -19.94
CA SER A 469 -3.53 -2.68 -20.58
C SER A 469 -4.28 -3.63 -19.66
N GLY A 470 -3.65 -4.12 -18.60
CA GLY A 470 -4.18 -5.20 -17.77
C GLY A 470 -4.16 -6.54 -18.50
N ALA A 471 -3.57 -6.60 -19.69
CA ALA A 471 -3.45 -7.81 -20.47
C ALA A 471 -2.50 -8.78 -19.76
N ARG A 472 -2.83 -10.06 -19.90
CA ARG A 472 -1.87 -11.15 -19.68
C ARG A 472 -0.56 -10.86 -20.43
N LEU A 473 0.55 -11.10 -19.76
CA LEU A 473 1.89 -10.91 -20.30
C LEU A 473 2.22 -11.93 -21.40
N GLY A 474 3.13 -11.55 -22.29
CA GLY A 474 3.55 -12.37 -23.43
C GLY A 474 4.60 -13.44 -23.11
N GLU A 475 5.12 -13.43 -21.88
CA GLU A 475 6.18 -14.32 -21.40
C GLU A 475 5.82 -14.83 -19.99
N SER A 476 6.29 -16.02 -19.65
CA SER A 476 6.10 -16.62 -18.33
C SER A 476 6.72 -15.75 -17.24
N VAL A 477 5.95 -15.51 -16.18
CA VAL A 477 6.39 -14.73 -15.02
C VAL A 477 6.69 -15.62 -13.82
N PHE A 478 5.95 -16.71 -13.68
CA PHE A 478 6.06 -17.62 -12.54
C PHE A 478 6.74 -18.90 -12.99
N ASP A 479 7.54 -19.49 -12.10
CA ASP A 479 7.96 -20.89 -12.17
C ASP A 479 6.75 -21.73 -11.74
N VAL A 480 5.98 -22.17 -12.71
CA VAL A 480 4.71 -22.86 -12.51
C VAL A 480 4.94 -24.35 -12.29
N ASN A 481 5.99 -24.90 -12.94
CA ASN A 481 6.32 -26.31 -12.87
C ASN A 481 7.23 -26.70 -11.69
N GLY A 482 7.78 -25.71 -10.98
CA GLY A 482 8.62 -25.88 -9.79
C GLY A 482 10.02 -26.41 -10.08
N ASP A 483 10.53 -26.31 -11.32
CA ASP A 483 11.84 -26.80 -11.72
C ASP A 483 12.99 -25.83 -11.40
N GLY A 484 12.67 -24.63 -10.89
CA GLY A 484 13.61 -23.58 -10.53
C GLY A 484 14.01 -22.68 -11.71
N PHE A 485 13.40 -22.85 -12.87
CA PHE A 485 13.60 -22.02 -14.05
C PHE A 485 12.27 -21.43 -14.51
N ILE A 486 12.35 -20.24 -15.10
CA ILE A 486 11.19 -19.60 -15.72
C ILE A 486 11.42 -19.56 -17.22
N ASP A 487 10.77 -20.48 -17.94
CA ASP A 487 10.94 -20.71 -19.36
C ASP A 487 9.65 -21.11 -20.08
N ALA A 488 9.79 -21.72 -21.27
CA ALA A 488 8.65 -22.11 -22.10
C ALA A 488 7.88 -23.32 -21.56
N ASN A 489 8.42 -24.02 -20.57
CA ASN A 489 7.78 -25.15 -19.89
C ASN A 489 6.81 -24.70 -18.79
N ASP A 490 6.79 -23.42 -18.42
CA ASP A 490 5.81 -22.80 -17.50
C ASP A 490 4.51 -22.36 -18.19
N LEU A 491 4.33 -22.76 -19.45
CA LEU A 491 3.08 -22.52 -20.17
C LEU A 491 2.03 -23.53 -19.74
N VAL A 492 0.88 -23.01 -19.34
CA VAL A 492 -0.27 -23.78 -18.87
C VAL A 492 -1.22 -24.03 -20.05
N LEU A 493 -1.82 -25.22 -20.15
CA LEU A 493 -2.75 -25.50 -21.24
C LEU A 493 -4.10 -24.81 -21.01
N TYR A 494 -4.53 -23.98 -21.96
CA TYR A 494 -5.87 -23.37 -22.00
C TYR A 494 -6.45 -23.50 -23.39
N ASN A 495 -7.63 -24.12 -23.54
CA ASN A 495 -8.23 -24.43 -24.84
C ASN A 495 -7.24 -25.09 -25.82
N SER A 496 -6.49 -26.09 -25.32
CA SER A 496 -5.45 -26.83 -26.06
C SER A 496 -4.28 -25.97 -26.58
N THR A 497 -4.08 -24.77 -26.03
CA THR A 497 -2.99 -23.85 -26.38
C THR A 497 -2.16 -23.53 -25.15
N GLY A 498 -0.83 -23.66 -25.26
CA GLY A 498 0.10 -23.23 -24.22
C GLY A 498 -0.03 -21.74 -23.97
N THR A 499 -0.34 -21.37 -22.73
CA THR A 499 -0.76 -20.03 -22.33
C THR A 499 -0.02 -19.62 -21.06
N VAL A 500 0.36 -18.35 -20.95
CA VAL A 500 1.03 -17.83 -19.77
C VAL A 500 0.08 -17.74 -18.57
N ALA A 501 0.50 -18.18 -17.39
CA ALA A 501 -0.22 -17.90 -16.15
C ALA A 501 -0.16 -16.40 -15.81
N SER A 502 -1.30 -15.78 -15.54
CA SER A 502 -1.41 -14.36 -15.13
C SER A 502 -1.33 -14.16 -13.61
N GLY A 503 -1.52 -15.24 -12.85
CA GLY A 503 -1.35 -15.25 -11.42
C GLY A 503 -1.30 -16.66 -10.85
N ILE A 504 -0.84 -16.76 -9.62
CA ILE A 504 -0.73 -18.01 -8.85
C ILE A 504 -1.46 -17.87 -7.52
N PHE A 505 -2.03 -18.96 -7.04
CA PHE A 505 -2.60 -19.01 -5.70
C PHE A 505 -1.49 -19.12 -4.66
N ILE A 506 -1.65 -18.38 -3.58
CA ILE A 506 -0.68 -18.26 -2.48
C ILE A 506 -1.42 -18.38 -1.16
N THR A 507 -0.67 -18.63 -0.08
CA THR A 507 -1.23 -18.53 1.27
C THR A 507 -1.88 -17.16 1.46
N GLY A 508 -3.01 -17.10 2.16
CA GLY A 508 -3.72 -15.86 2.44
C GLY A 508 -2.79 -14.77 2.95
N THR A 509 -2.84 -13.59 2.34
CA THR A 509 -2.03 -12.44 2.75
C THR A 509 -2.86 -11.17 2.68
N LEU A 510 -2.64 -10.29 3.66
CA LEU A 510 -3.32 -8.99 3.73
C LEU A 510 -2.41 -7.84 3.25
N GLY A 511 -1.13 -8.13 3.00
CA GLY A 511 -0.13 -7.16 2.59
C GLY A 511 0.31 -7.35 1.14
N PRO A 512 0.97 -6.33 0.55
CA PRO A 512 1.67 -6.51 -0.73
C PRO A 512 2.90 -7.40 -0.54
N PRO A 513 3.36 -8.10 -1.58
CA PRO A 513 4.63 -8.83 -1.52
C PRO A 513 5.81 -7.87 -1.35
N ALA A 514 6.82 -8.29 -0.59
CA ALA A 514 8.12 -7.64 -0.62
C ALA A 514 8.92 -8.11 -1.84
N ILE A 515 9.54 -7.16 -2.54
CA ILE A 515 10.30 -7.43 -3.77
C ILE A 515 11.79 -7.39 -3.48
N ILE A 516 12.50 -8.48 -3.76
CA ILE A 516 13.95 -8.57 -3.65
C ILE A 516 14.53 -8.97 -5.01
N SER A 517 15.51 -8.24 -5.53
CA SER A 517 16.21 -8.67 -6.74
C SER A 517 17.21 -9.79 -6.44
N ALA A 518 17.20 -10.85 -7.27
CA ALA A 518 18.14 -11.96 -7.12
C ALA A 518 19.57 -11.53 -7.49
N SER A 519 20.57 -12.25 -6.95
CA SER A 519 21.97 -12.00 -7.26
C SER A 519 22.23 -12.33 -8.74
N GLY A 520 22.50 -11.31 -9.55
CA GLY A 520 22.71 -11.45 -11.01
C GLY A 520 21.69 -10.68 -11.86
N GLY A 521 20.59 -10.20 -11.25
CA GLY A 521 19.62 -9.31 -11.91
C GLY A 521 18.75 -9.97 -12.97
N THR A 522 18.70 -11.30 -13.03
CA THR A 522 17.93 -12.09 -14.01
C THR A 522 16.60 -12.60 -13.46
N SER A 523 16.41 -12.60 -12.13
CA SER A 523 15.16 -12.95 -11.46
C SER A 523 14.91 -12.02 -10.25
N GLU A 524 13.67 -12.01 -9.78
CA GLU A 524 13.24 -11.34 -8.55
C GLU A 524 12.50 -12.32 -7.65
N TYR A 525 12.64 -12.15 -6.34
CA TYR A 525 11.83 -12.85 -5.36
C TYR A 525 10.70 -11.95 -4.86
N ARG A 526 9.49 -12.51 -4.83
CA ARG A 526 8.32 -11.97 -4.16
C ARG A 526 8.17 -12.72 -2.84
N ILE A 527 8.49 -12.04 -1.74
CA ILE A 527 8.37 -12.58 -0.39
C ILE A 527 6.99 -12.21 0.13
N ILE A 528 6.21 -13.22 0.49
CA ILE A 528 4.84 -13.09 0.97
C ILE A 528 4.80 -13.56 2.41
N SER A 529 4.26 -12.73 3.30
CA SER A 529 3.92 -13.15 4.66
C SER A 529 2.48 -13.62 4.69
N GLY A 530 2.29 -14.92 4.94
CA GLY A 530 1.00 -15.54 5.14
C GLY A 530 0.38 -15.15 6.48
N ILE A 531 -0.94 -15.07 6.53
CA ILE A 531 -1.72 -14.84 7.75
C ILE A 531 -1.65 -16.01 8.75
N ASP A 532 -1.26 -17.19 8.28
CA ASP A 532 -1.00 -18.39 9.09
C ASP A 532 0.42 -18.41 9.69
N GLY A 533 1.22 -17.37 9.42
CA GLY A 533 2.62 -17.27 9.85
C GLY A 533 3.63 -17.92 8.91
N THR A 534 3.21 -18.47 7.77
CA THR A 534 4.12 -18.96 6.75
C THR A 534 4.77 -17.81 5.98
N ILE A 535 6.00 -18.02 5.50
CA ILE A 535 6.66 -17.12 4.57
C ILE A 535 6.82 -17.89 3.26
N GLN A 536 6.21 -17.38 2.20
CA GLN A 536 6.31 -17.95 0.86
C GLN A 536 7.23 -17.09 0.01
N ASN A 537 8.16 -17.73 -0.70
CA ASN A 537 9.06 -17.08 -1.63
C ASN A 537 8.66 -17.51 -3.03
N VAL A 538 8.24 -16.57 -3.86
CA VAL A 538 7.91 -16.82 -5.27
C VAL A 538 9.01 -16.19 -6.12
N GLU A 539 9.74 -17.02 -6.86
CA GLU A 539 10.65 -16.54 -7.88
C GLU A 539 9.86 -16.09 -9.11
N VAL A 540 10.20 -14.91 -9.63
CA VAL A 540 9.58 -14.35 -10.83
C VAL A 540 10.61 -13.87 -11.83
N SER A 541 10.27 -13.95 -13.11
CA SER A 541 11.11 -13.41 -14.17
C SER A 541 11.14 -11.88 -14.06
N VAL A 542 12.29 -11.28 -14.33
CA VAL A 542 12.36 -9.83 -14.50
C VAL A 542 11.95 -9.44 -15.91
N ASP A 543 11.37 -8.25 -16.05
CA ASP A 543 11.14 -7.69 -17.37
C ASP A 543 12.49 -7.49 -18.08
N PRO A 544 12.69 -7.91 -19.34
CA PRO A 544 13.95 -7.71 -20.05
C PRO A 544 14.45 -6.26 -20.08
N ARG A 545 13.54 -5.27 -19.96
CA ARG A 545 13.88 -3.84 -19.84
C ARG A 545 14.60 -3.51 -18.54
N SER A 546 14.46 -4.31 -17.48
CA SER A 546 15.17 -4.12 -16.21
C SER A 546 16.65 -4.53 -16.27
N ILE A 547 17.06 -5.24 -17.33
CA ILE A 547 18.43 -5.74 -17.50
C ILE A 547 19.24 -4.72 -18.31
N GLY A 548 20.41 -4.29 -17.79
CA GLY A 548 21.34 -3.39 -18.48
C GLY A 548 21.50 -2.01 -17.80
N ARG A 549 22.23 -1.09 -18.45
CA ARG A 549 22.49 0.26 -17.91
C ARG A 549 21.22 1.11 -17.98
N GLN A 550 20.55 1.26 -16.83
CA GLN A 550 19.24 1.92 -16.71
C GLN A 550 19.30 3.46 -16.73
N SER A 551 20.45 4.07 -16.42
CA SER A 551 20.67 5.51 -16.54
C SER A 551 22.16 5.83 -16.66
N TRP A 552 22.48 7.02 -17.19
CA TRP A 552 23.83 7.59 -17.15
C TRP A 552 23.75 9.05 -16.73
N ARG A 553 24.67 9.46 -15.86
CA ARG A 553 24.90 10.86 -15.48
C ARG A 553 26.28 11.25 -16.01
N GLN A 554 26.34 12.29 -16.83
CA GLN A 554 27.61 12.89 -17.21
C GLN A 554 28.12 13.70 -16.02
N LEU A 555 29.29 13.35 -15.51
CA LEU A 555 30.02 14.17 -14.57
C LEU A 555 30.79 15.22 -15.40
N GLN A 556 30.59 16.50 -15.10
CA GLN A 556 31.42 17.60 -15.61
C GLN A 556 32.60 17.86 -14.68
#